data_AF-A0A7V2IPH1-F1
#
_entry.id   AF-A0A7V2IPH1-F1
#
_cell.length_a   1.000
_cell.length_b   1.000
_cell.length_c   1.000
_cell.angle_alpha   90.00
_cell.angle_beta   90.00
_cell.angle_gamma   90.00
#
_symmetry.space_group_name_H-M   'P 1'
#
loop_
_entity.id
_entity.type
_entity.pdbx_description
1 polymer ?
#
loop_
_entity_poly.entity_id
_entity_poly.type
_entity_poly.pdbx_seq_one_letter_code
_entity_poly.pdbx_strand_id
1 'polypeptide(L)' 'MDRNCWWQEAGTLMLYLRTPFAVDQFADFQRQTHLDVHSIVADRGFVNVEALDSRLLPSSPARTVTDDGRPVGSGKRLVD' A
#
# COMPACT_ATOMS: atom_id res chain seq x y z
N MET A 1 -8.07 -10.26 1.70
CA MET A 1 -7.90 -8.97 1.00
C MET A 1 -6.81 -9.20 -0.02
N ASP A 2 -7.07 -8.84 -1.28
CA ASP A 2 -6.20 -9.11 -2.43
C ASP A 2 -5.78 -7.76 -3.02
N ARG A 3 -4.56 -7.65 -3.58
CA ARG A 3 -4.06 -6.47 -4.30
C ARG A 3 -3.99 -5.19 -3.47
N ASN A 4 -3.29 -5.25 -2.34
CA ASN A 4 -3.05 -4.10 -1.48
C ASN A 4 -1.69 -3.43 -1.74
N CYS A 5 -1.63 -2.10 -1.59
CA CYS A 5 -0.38 -1.35 -1.47
C CYS A 5 -0.13 -0.98 -0.01
N TRP A 6 0.75 -1.74 0.65
CA TRP A 6 1.16 -1.48 2.03
C TRP A 6 2.30 -0.46 2.07
N TRP A 7 2.39 0.31 3.15
CA TRP A 7 3.45 1.31 3.33
C TRP A 7 3.73 1.56 4.80
N GLN A 8 5.00 1.73 5.12
CA GLN A 8 5.51 2.19 6.40
C GLN A 8 6.89 2.83 6.14
N GLU A 9 7.18 3.98 6.76
CA GLU A 9 8.48 4.64 6.63
C GLU A 9 9.58 3.86 7.36
N ALA A 10 9.31 3.44 8.60
CA ALA A 10 10.22 2.65 9.42
C ALA A 10 9.46 1.81 10.45
N GLY A 11 10.12 0.77 10.96
CA GLY A 11 9.59 -0.09 12.02
C GLY A 11 8.66 -1.19 11.51
N THR A 12 7.70 -1.57 12.34
CA THR A 12 6.80 -2.70 12.07
C THR A 12 5.77 -2.32 11.01
N LEU A 13 5.76 -3.07 9.91
CA LEU A 13 4.72 -3.01 8.89
C LEU A 13 3.53 -3.92 9.25
N MET A 14 3.83 -5.14 9.69
CA MET A 14 2.84 -6.17 9.99
C MET A 14 3.13 -6.84 11.33
N LEU A 15 2.07 -7.28 12.01
CA LEU A 15 2.15 -8.22 13.11
C LEU A 15 1.43 -9.50 12.71
N TYR A 16 2.15 -10.62 12.74
CA TYR A 16 1.53 -11.94 12.65
C TYR A 16 1.63 -12.64 13.99
N LEU A 17 0.47 -12.86 14.64
CA LEU A 17 0.36 -13.27 16.04
C LEU A 17 1.09 -12.28 16.97
N ARG A 18 2.39 -12.50 17.22
CA ARG A 18 3.26 -11.63 18.03
C ARG A 18 4.59 -11.32 17.35
N THR A 19 4.79 -11.82 16.14
CA THR A 19 6.02 -11.61 15.39
C THR A 19 5.88 -10.34 14.55
N PRO A 20 6.74 -9.33 14.76
CA PRO A 20 6.77 -8.14 13.92
C PRO A 20 7.50 -8.44 12.61
N PHE A 21 7.02 -7.84 11.53
CA PHE A 21 7.67 -7.86 10.22
C PHE A 21 7.88 -6.42 9.74
N ALA A 22 9.12 -6.12 9.36
CA ALA A 22 9.49 -4.87 8.71
C ALA A 22 9.22 -4.92 7.19
N VAL A 23 9.40 -3.79 6.52
CA VAL A 23 9.16 -3.62 5.07
C VAL A 23 9.96 -4.61 4.22
N ASP A 24 11.25 -4.78 4.53
CA ASP A 24 12.15 -5.70 3.84
C ASP A 24 11.82 -7.19 4.07
N GLN A 25 11.00 -7.49 5.07
CA GLN A 25 10.54 -8.84 5.40
C GLN A 25 9.16 -9.17 4.81
N PHE A 26 8.58 -8.29 4.00
CA PHE A 26 7.22 -8.48 3.50
C PHE A 26 7.04 -9.74 2.64
N ALA A 27 8.02 -10.04 1.78
CA ALA A 27 7.97 -11.26 0.98
C ALA A 27 7.97 -12.53 1.85
N ASP A 28 8.67 -12.50 3.00
CA ASP A 28 8.70 -13.61 3.95
C ASP A 28 7.37 -13.72 4.70
N PHE A 29 6.79 -12.58 5.08
CA PHE A 29 5.45 -12.51 5.65
C PHE A 29 4.41 -13.12 4.69
N GLN A 30 4.43 -12.77 3.41
CA GLN A 30 3.52 -13.32 2.40
C GLN A 30 3.63 -14.86 2.33
N ARG A 31 4.86 -15.40 2.28
CA ARG A 31 5.08 -16.86 2.25
C ARG A 31 4.59 -17.56 3.51
N GLN A 32 4.81 -16.97 4.69
CA GLN A 32 4.47 -17.59 5.98
C GLN A 32 2.96 -17.56 6.28
N THR A 33 2.29 -16.48 5.89
CA THR A 33 0.88 -16.25 6.26
C THR A 33 -0.09 -16.65 5.17
N HIS A 34 0.42 -17.00 3.99
CA HIS A 34 -0.37 -17.13 2.77
C HIS A 34 -1.19 -15.85 2.46
N LEU A 35 -0.68 -14.69 2.87
CA LEU A 35 -1.21 -13.41 2.40
C LEU A 35 -1.12 -13.41 0.87
N ASP A 36 -2.10 -12.75 0.25
CA ASP A 36 -2.13 -12.48 -1.18
C ASP A 36 -0.73 -12.10 -1.76
N VAL A 37 -0.37 -12.78 -2.86
CA VAL A 37 0.89 -12.61 -3.60
C VAL A 37 0.91 -11.34 -4.47
N HIS A 38 -0.26 -10.78 -4.78
CA HIS A 38 -0.39 -9.60 -5.63
C HIS A 38 -0.20 -8.28 -4.87
N SER A 39 -0.22 -8.34 -3.54
CA SER A 39 0.04 -7.19 -2.68
C SER A 39 1.52 -6.78 -2.74
N ILE A 40 1.76 -5.48 -2.64
CA ILE A 40 3.09 -4.87 -2.70
C ILE A 40 3.36 -4.02 -1.46
N VAL A 41 4.64 -3.70 -1.22
CA VAL A 41 5.06 -2.63 -0.30
C VAL A 41 5.76 -1.55 -1.08
N ALA A 42 5.21 -0.35 -1.05
CA ALA A 42 5.78 0.81 -1.71
C ALA A 42 5.17 2.10 -1.16
N ASP A 43 5.86 3.23 -1.36
CA ASP A 43 5.21 4.54 -1.18
C ASP A 43 4.06 4.68 -2.16
N ARG A 44 2.89 5.01 -1.61
CA ARG A 44 1.67 5.20 -2.37
C ARG A 44 1.78 6.42 -3.28
N GLY A 45 2.59 7.41 -2.97
CA GLY A 45 2.78 8.60 -3.80
C GLY A 45 1.48 9.37 -4.01
N PHE A 46 1.03 10.10 -3.00
CA PHE A 46 -0.12 11.00 -3.10
C PHE A 46 0.27 12.34 -3.74
N VAL A 47 -0.72 13.03 -4.34
CA VAL A 47 -0.51 14.35 -4.95
C VAL A 47 -0.08 15.37 -3.89
N ASN A 48 -0.81 15.47 -2.78
CA ASN A 48 -0.42 16.33 -1.65
C ASN A 48 -1.18 15.91 -0.37
N VAL A 49 -0.53 15.15 0.50
CA VAL A 49 -1.14 14.71 1.78
C VAL A 49 -1.41 15.87 2.73
N GLU A 50 -0.51 16.86 2.79
CA GLU A 50 -0.64 18.02 3.68
C GLU A 50 -1.87 18.87 3.35
N ALA A 51 -2.26 18.90 2.07
CA ALA A 51 -3.48 19.55 1.60
C ALA A 51 -4.70 18.62 1.51
N LEU A 52 -4.65 17.44 2.15
CA LEU A 52 -5.70 16.40 2.12
C LEU A 52 -6.07 15.94 0.69
N ASP A 53 -5.14 16.08 -0.25
CA ASP A 53 -5.26 15.58 -1.62
C ASP A 53 -4.67 14.18 -1.73
N SER A 54 -5.46 13.20 -1.27
CA SER A 54 -5.13 11.77 -1.30
C SER A 54 -5.33 11.11 -2.67
N ARG A 55 -5.40 11.89 -3.76
CA ARG A 55 -5.34 11.34 -5.12
C ARG A 55 -3.95 10.76 -5.35
N LEU A 56 -3.87 9.62 -6.05
CA LEU A 56 -2.59 9.02 -6.40
C LEU A 56 -1.91 9.79 -7.54
N LEU A 57 -0.59 9.97 -7.43
CA LEU A 57 0.23 10.45 -8.53
C LEU A 57 0.13 9.48 -9.72
N PRO A 58 0.27 9.95 -10.97
CA PRO A 58 0.26 9.07 -12.13
C PRO A 58 1.28 7.93 -12.08
N SER A 59 2.44 8.18 -11.46
CA SER A 59 3.55 7.25 -11.24
C SER A 59 3.41 6.40 -9.97
N SER A 60 2.32 6.55 -9.22
CA SER A 60 2.10 5.78 -8.01
C SER A 60 2.08 4.27 -8.31
N PRO A 61 2.87 3.45 -7.59
CA PRO A 61 2.84 2.01 -7.74
C PRO A 61 1.51 1.40 -7.26
N ALA A 62 0.76 2.12 -6.42
CA ALA A 62 -0.58 1.69 -6.03
C ALA A 62 -1.51 1.59 -7.25
N ARG A 63 -1.35 2.45 -8.28
CA ARG A 63 -2.20 2.41 -9.50
C ARG A 63 -2.05 1.14 -10.33
N THR A 64 -0.99 0.34 -10.11
CA THR A 64 -0.70 -0.87 -10.87
C THR A 64 -1.00 -2.16 -10.11
N VAL A 65 -1.53 -2.07 -8.89
CA VAL A 65 -1.81 -3.26 -8.07
C VAL A 65 -3.06 -3.99 -8.56
N THR A 66 -4.01 -3.29 -9.20
CA THR A 66 -5.15 -3.90 -9.91
C THR A 66 -4.91 -3.92 -11.41
N ASP A 67 -5.26 -5.04 -12.05
CA ASP A 67 -5.06 -5.24 -13.50
C ASP A 67 -6.10 -4.49 -14.35
N ASP A 68 -7.13 -3.90 -13.73
CA ASP A 68 -8.23 -3.22 -14.40
C ASP A 68 -7.94 -1.74 -14.74
N GLY A 69 -6.75 -1.24 -14.38
CA GLY A 69 -6.30 0.12 -14.66
C GLY A 69 -7.09 1.21 -13.95
N ARG A 70 -7.98 0.86 -13.03
CA ARG A 70 -8.75 1.83 -12.25
C ARG A 70 -7.89 2.38 -11.11
N PRO A 71 -7.97 3.68 -10.80
CA PRO A 71 -7.22 4.21 -9.66
C PRO A 71 -7.75 3.57 -8.37
N VAL A 72 -6.90 2.80 -7.67
CA VAL A 72 -7.13 2.40 -6.29
C VAL A 72 -6.81 3.59 -5.38
N GLY A 73 -7.79 4.46 -5.18
CA GLY A 73 -7.65 5.66 -4.35
C GLY A 73 -8.90 6.54 -4.42
N SER A 74 -8.96 7.59 -3.59
CA SER A 74 -10.08 8.53 -3.65
C SER A 74 -10.06 9.27 -4.99
N GLY A 75 -11.14 9.15 -5.77
CA GLY A 75 -11.36 9.97 -6.96
C GLY A 75 -11.78 11.40 -6.63
N LYS A 76 -12.03 11.71 -5.36
CA LYS A 76 -12.48 13.01 -4.88
C LYS A 76 -11.41 13.67 -4.02
N ARG A 77 -11.20 14.96 -4.25
CA ARG A 77 -10.50 15.82 -3.28
C ARG A 77 -11.44 16.00 -2.09
N LEU A 78 -10.93 15.75 -0.88
CA LEU A 78 -11.65 16.18 0.32
C LEU A 78 -11.56 17.71 0.36
N VAL A 79 -12.70 18.36 0.54
CA VAL A 79 -12.78 19.80 0.79
C VAL A 79 -13.24 19.96 2.22
N ASP A 80 -12.61 20.86 2.96
CA ASP A 80 -13.03 21.25 4.32
C ASP A 80 -14.46 21.82 4.31
#